data_AF-A0A3C0MCN6-F1
#
_entry.id   AF-A0A3C0MCN6-F1
#
_cell.length_a   1.000
_cell.length_b   1.000
_cell.length_c   1.000
_cell.angle_alpha   90.00
_cell.angle_beta   90.00
_cell.angle_gamma   90.00
#
_symmetry.space_group_name_H-M   'P 1'
#
loop_
_entity.id
_entity.type
_entity.pdbx_description
1 polymer ?
#
loop_
_entity_poly.entity_id
_entity_poly.type
_entity_poly.pdbx_seq_one_letter_code
_entity_poly.pdbx_strand_id
1 'polypeptide(L)'
;MSDDVRYQPRFGVDIRVKPDTHEEPVKRHCDRPNCEAEGRYRAPKGPDVLNQYYWFCLDHVREYNLSWDYFRGMKPEEIDAYQREALTGHRPTWKLGDRNAGTIKSERLHAIFGINEPYRILEDGPGRPAPERTRKPL
;
A
#
# COMPACT_ATOMS: atom_id res chain seq x y z
N MET A 1 -59.01 1.98 2.82
CA MET A 1 -58.28 1.31 3.91
C MET A 1 -56.83 1.26 3.47
N SER A 2 -56.10 2.32 3.78
CA SER A 2 -54.69 2.45 3.40
C SER A 2 -53.88 2.10 4.64
N ASP A 3 -53.47 0.84 4.74
CA ASP A 3 -52.64 0.40 5.86
C ASP A 3 -51.18 0.82 5.59
N ASP A 4 -50.75 1.88 6.26
CA ASP A 4 -49.37 2.37 6.28
C ASP A 4 -48.46 1.35 6.97
N VAL A 5 -47.91 0.39 6.22
CA VAL A 5 -46.89 -0.53 6.73
C VAL A 5 -45.58 0.23 6.91
N ARG A 6 -45.31 0.64 8.15
CA ARG A 6 -44.04 1.28 8.53
C ARG A 6 -42.91 0.26 8.52
N TYR A 7 -41.98 0.39 7.57
CA TYR A 7 -40.78 -0.42 7.51
C TYR A 7 -39.87 -0.12 8.72
N GLN A 8 -39.62 -1.13 9.55
CA GLN A 8 -38.68 -1.06 10.67
C GLN A 8 -37.58 -2.11 10.47
N PRO A 9 -36.31 -1.72 10.28
CA PRO A 9 -35.22 -2.67 10.12
C PRO A 9 -35.00 -3.43 11.43
N ARG A 10 -35.00 -4.77 11.33
CA ARG A 10 -34.88 -5.71 12.48
C ARG A 10 -33.60 -5.50 13.31
N PHE A 11 -32.54 -4.99 12.70
CA PHE A 11 -31.24 -4.77 13.34
C PHE A 11 -30.93 -3.28 13.57
N GLY A 12 -31.92 -2.39 13.42
CA GLY A 12 -31.74 -0.94 13.59
C GLY A 12 -30.94 -0.24 12.50
N VAL A 13 -30.42 -0.98 11.52
CA VAL A 13 -29.69 -0.45 10.36
C VAL A 13 -30.39 -0.82 9.06
N ASP A 14 -30.61 0.19 8.20
CA ASP A 14 -31.08 0.02 6.83
C ASP A 14 -29.88 -0.28 5.93
N ILE A 15 -29.86 -1.47 5.32
CA ILE A 15 -28.77 -1.95 4.45
C ILE A 15 -28.89 -1.33 3.05
N ARG A 16 -29.95 -0.58 2.75
CA ARG A 16 -30.12 0.11 1.47
C ARG A 16 -28.98 1.10 1.24
N VAL A 17 -28.20 0.83 0.19
CA VAL A 17 -27.16 1.75 -0.30
C VAL A 17 -27.83 3.07 -0.64
N LYS A 18 -27.45 4.14 0.08
CA LYS A 18 -27.90 5.49 -0.24
C LYS A 18 -27.16 5.96 -1.49
N PRO A 19 -27.82 6.72 -2.38
CA PRO A 19 -27.12 7.31 -3.51
C PRO A 19 -26.03 8.25 -3.02
N ASP A 20 -24.89 8.21 -3.69
CA ASP A 20 -23.74 9.04 -3.38
C ASP A 20 -24.12 10.51 -3.60
N THR A 21 -24.12 11.30 -2.52
CA THR A 21 -24.32 12.75 -2.60
C THR A 21 -22.98 13.36 -3.00
N HIS A 22 -22.74 13.52 -4.30
CA HIS A 22 -21.52 14.16 -4.78
C HIS A 22 -21.62 15.67 -4.55
N GLU A 23 -20.78 16.20 -3.65
CA GLU A 23 -20.56 17.63 -3.51
C GLU A 23 -19.90 18.19 -4.78
N GLU A 24 -20.39 19.34 -5.28
CA GLU A 24 -19.77 19.95 -6.45
C GLU A 24 -18.34 20.41 -6.12
N PRO A 25 -17.34 20.10 -6.97
CA PRO A 25 -15.98 20.52 -6.72
C PRO A 25 -15.90 22.04 -6.65
N VAL A 26 -15.20 22.56 -5.64
CA VAL A 26 -14.94 23.99 -5.48
C VAL A 26 -14.31 24.52 -6.77
N LYS A 27 -15.00 25.44 -7.45
CA LYS A 27 -14.51 26.10 -8.66
C LYS A 27 -13.30 26.96 -8.30
N ARG A 28 -12.13 26.57 -8.80
CA ARG A 28 -10.86 27.28 -8.62
C ARG A 28 -10.33 27.70 -9.98
N HIS A 29 -9.55 28.78 -10.02
CA HIS A 29 -8.80 29.15 -11.23
C HIS A 29 -7.48 28.38 -11.31
N CYS A 30 -6.89 28.36 -12.50
CA CYS A 30 -5.58 27.82 -12.74
C CYS A 30 -4.49 28.63 -12.00
N ASP A 31 -3.57 27.96 -11.32
CA ASP A 31 -2.45 28.58 -10.59
C ASP A 31 -1.32 29.07 -11.52
N ARG A 32 -1.42 28.84 -12.83
CA ARG A 32 -0.41 29.29 -13.81
C ARG A 32 -0.54 30.80 -14.04
N PRO A 33 0.58 31.57 -14.09
CA PRO A 33 0.52 32.99 -14.44
C PRO A 33 -0.15 33.18 -15.80
N ASN A 34 -1.03 34.18 -15.87
CA ASN A 34 -1.79 34.57 -17.08
C ASN A 34 -2.79 33.53 -17.60
N CYS A 35 -3.29 32.63 -16.75
CA CYS A 35 -4.35 31.69 -17.12
C CYS A 35 -5.59 31.87 -16.24
N GLU A 36 -6.73 32.21 -16.84
CA GLU A 36 -8.02 32.35 -16.15
C GLU A 36 -8.91 31.10 -16.24
N ALA A 37 -8.41 30.03 -16.89
CA ALA A 37 -9.16 28.80 -17.09
C ALA A 37 -9.46 28.07 -15.76
N GLU A 38 -10.47 27.21 -15.77
CA GLU A 38 -10.87 26.43 -14.59
C GLU A 38 -9.79 25.42 -14.18
N GLY A 39 -9.35 25.51 -12.93
CA GLY A 39 -8.37 24.63 -12.29
C GLY A 39 -9.02 23.36 -11.77
N ARG A 40 -9.39 22.43 -12.66
CA ARG A 40 -10.02 21.14 -12.28
C ARG A 40 -9.01 20.08 -11.86
N TYR A 41 -7.77 20.16 -12.34
CA TYR A 41 -6.79 19.09 -12.19
C TYR A 41 -5.73 19.45 -11.14
N ARG A 42 -5.42 18.48 -10.26
CA ARG A 42 -4.40 18.64 -9.21
C ARG A 42 -3.03 18.13 -9.66
N ALA A 43 -1.98 18.87 -9.34
CA ALA A 43 -0.59 18.47 -9.55
C ALA A 43 0.22 18.58 -8.24
N PRO A 44 1.08 17.60 -7.90
CA PRO A 44 1.89 17.64 -6.68
C PRO A 44 2.95 18.72 -6.77
N LYS A 45 3.17 19.49 -5.70
CA LYS A 45 4.19 20.57 -5.69
C LYS A 45 5.63 20.06 -5.63
N GLY A 46 5.83 18.88 -5.05
CA GLY A 46 7.13 18.32 -4.70
C GLY A 46 7.01 16.81 -4.49
N PRO A 47 8.07 16.01 -4.76
CA PRO A 47 8.08 14.59 -4.38
C PRO A 47 7.99 14.40 -2.86
N ASP A 48 8.58 15.31 -2.08
CA ASP A 48 8.58 15.25 -0.61
C ASP A 48 7.34 15.88 0.05
N VAL A 49 6.54 16.62 -0.73
CA VAL A 49 5.44 17.43 -0.22
C VAL A 49 4.10 16.77 -0.55
N LEU A 50 3.79 15.69 0.17
CA LEU A 50 2.62 14.85 -0.11
C LEU A 50 1.27 15.57 -0.04
N ASN A 51 1.15 16.60 0.81
CA ASN A 51 -0.13 17.23 1.11
C ASN A 51 -0.36 18.57 0.39
N GLN A 52 0.57 19.00 -0.47
CA GLN A 52 0.43 20.27 -1.18
C GLN A 52 0.27 20.03 -2.68
N TYR A 53 -0.74 20.67 -3.25
CA TYR A 53 -1.07 20.56 -4.67
C TYR A 53 -1.27 21.94 -5.30
N TYR A 54 -0.95 22.03 -6.59
CA TYR A 54 -1.39 23.10 -7.48
C TYR A 54 -2.64 22.68 -8.23
N TRP A 55 -3.49 23.64 -8.58
CA TRP A 55 -4.68 23.46 -9.40
C TRP A 55 -4.46 24.06 -10.77
N PHE A 56 -4.64 23.26 -11.81
CA PHE A 56 -4.33 23.64 -13.18
C PHE A 56 -5.47 23.26 -14.13
N CYS A 57 -5.52 23.91 -15.29
CA CYS A 57 -6.33 23.48 -16.40
C CYS A 57 -5.67 22.32 -17.17
N LEU A 58 -6.38 21.76 -18.14
CA LEU A 58 -5.95 20.59 -18.90
C LEU A 58 -4.61 20.79 -19.63
N ASP A 59 -4.40 21.98 -20.23
CA ASP A 59 -3.16 22.26 -20.97
C ASP A 59 -1.97 22.45 -20.03
N HIS A 60 -2.14 23.19 -18.94
CA HIS A 60 -1.06 23.42 -17.99
C HIS A 60 -0.68 22.18 -17.18
N VAL A 61 -1.61 21.26 -16.90
CA VAL A 61 -1.25 19.96 -16.30
C VAL A 61 -0.37 19.14 -17.24
N ARG A 62 -0.62 19.18 -18.55
CA ARG A 62 0.21 18.45 -19.51
C ARG A 62 1.63 18.99 -19.54
N GLU A 63 1.79 20.32 -19.61
CA GLU A 63 3.10 20.96 -19.53
C GLU A 63 3.82 20.66 -18.21
N TYR A 64 3.08 20.69 -17.10
CA TYR A 64 3.62 20.37 -15.78
C TYR A 64 4.11 18.93 -15.73
N ASN A 65 3.30 17.97 -16.16
CA ASN A 65 3.67 16.55 -16.17
C ASN A 65 4.85 16.26 -17.11
N LEU A 66 4.93 16.97 -18.25
CA LEU A 66 6.04 16.83 -19.19
C LEU A 66 7.37 17.31 -18.59
N SER A 67 7.32 18.38 -17.79
CA SER A 67 8.51 18.93 -17.11
C SER A 67 8.81 18.27 -15.77
N TRP A 68 7.96 17.34 -15.31
CA TRP A 68 8.09 16.70 -14.01
C TRP A 68 9.08 15.53 -14.05
N ASP A 69 10.11 15.61 -13.22
CA ASP A 69 11.06 14.53 -13.00
C ASP A 69 11.16 14.25 -11.49
N TYR A 70 10.74 13.05 -11.10
CA TYR A 70 10.76 12.59 -9.71
C TYR A 70 12.20 12.41 -9.17
N PHE A 71 13.14 12.03 -10.04
CA PHE A 71 14.52 11.73 -9.65
C PHE A 71 15.44 12.95 -9.78
N ARG A 72 14.87 14.13 -10.03
CA ARG A 72 15.64 15.37 -10.19
C ARG A 72 16.45 15.67 -8.93
N GLY A 73 17.77 15.51 -9.03
CA GLY A 73 18.70 15.77 -7.93
C GLY A 73 19.10 14.54 -7.11
N MET A 74 18.56 13.35 -7.41
CA MET A 74 19.03 12.09 -6.81
C MET A 74 20.34 11.63 -7.46
N LYS A 75 21.18 10.96 -6.66
CA LYS A 75 22.40 10.31 -7.15
C LYS A 75 22.03 9.04 -7.94
N PRO A 76 22.88 8.60 -8.89
CA PRO A 76 22.64 7.37 -9.64
C PRO A 76 22.50 6.14 -8.73
N GLU A 77 23.20 6.11 -7.60
CA GLU A 77 23.14 5.05 -6.60
C GLU A 77 21.76 4.96 -5.92
N GLU A 78 21.14 6.11 -5.66
CA GLU A 78 19.80 6.22 -5.06
C GLU A 78 18.72 5.78 -6.06
N ILE A 79 18.92 6.12 -7.34
CA ILE A 79 18.03 5.69 -8.43
C ILE A 79 18.10 4.17 -8.63
N ASP A 80 19.30 3.55 -8.53
CA ASP A 80 19.44 2.09 -8.56
C ASP A 80 18.76 1.43 -7.35
N ALA A 81 18.94 1.98 -6.15
CA ALA A 81 18.27 1.48 -4.95
C ALA A 81 16.75 1.54 -5.08
N TYR A 82 16.21 2.67 -5.54
CA TYR A 82 14.78 2.84 -5.78
C TYR A 82 14.24 1.81 -6.79
N GLN A 83 14.97 1.56 -7.88
CA GLN A 83 14.60 0.55 -8.87
C GLN A 83 14.56 -0.86 -8.27
N ARG A 84 15.57 -1.24 -7.47
CA ARG A 84 15.60 -2.53 -6.78
C ARG A 84 14.41 -2.70 -5.81
N GLU A 85 14.07 -1.66 -5.07
CA GLU A 85 12.93 -1.69 -4.14
C GLU A 85 11.58 -1.73 -4.86
N ALA A 86 11.46 -1.02 -5.98
CA ALA A 86 10.24 -0.99 -6.80
C ALA A 86 9.86 -2.39 -7.32
N LEU A 87 10.83 -3.27 -7.59
CA LEU A 87 10.58 -4.68 -7.93
C LEU A 87 9.75 -5.41 -6.86
N THR A 88 9.94 -5.04 -5.59
CA THR A 88 9.22 -5.60 -4.44
C THR A 88 8.02 -4.75 -4.03
N GLY A 89 7.71 -3.69 -4.77
CA GLY A 89 6.68 -2.71 -4.44
C GLY A 89 6.96 -1.96 -3.13
N HIS A 90 8.25 -1.69 -2.84
CA HIS A 90 8.71 -1.08 -1.58
C HIS A 90 8.29 -1.85 -0.32
N ARG A 91 7.95 -3.14 -0.45
CA ARG A 91 7.65 -3.99 0.69
C ARG A 91 8.95 -4.61 1.22
N PRO A 92 9.23 -4.53 2.53
CA PRO A 92 10.39 -5.20 3.09
C PRO A 92 10.28 -6.71 2.83
N THR A 93 11.34 -7.28 2.23
CA THR A 93 11.45 -8.72 2.02
C THR A 93 12.42 -9.33 3.02
N TRP A 94 12.13 -10.55 3.44
CA TRP A 94 12.99 -11.34 4.31
C TRP A 94 13.55 -12.49 3.50
N LYS A 95 14.79 -12.90 3.75
CA LYS A 95 15.28 -14.14 3.14
C LYS A 95 14.40 -15.29 3.61
N LEU A 96 14.13 -16.24 2.71
CA LEU A 96 13.41 -17.45 3.05
C LEU A 96 14.18 -18.17 4.18
N GLY A 97 13.58 -18.26 5.37
CA GLY A 97 14.19 -18.82 6.58
C GLY A 97 14.73 -17.82 7.62
N ASP A 98 14.83 -16.51 7.32
CA ASP A 98 15.25 -15.49 8.30
C ASP A 98 14.15 -15.10 9.28
N ARG A 99 12.88 -15.21 8.84
CA ARG A 99 11.79 -15.30 9.81
C ARG A 99 12.00 -16.61 10.55
N ASN A 100 12.14 -16.51 11.87
CA ASN A 100 11.85 -17.58 12.82
C ASN A 100 10.37 -17.99 12.63
N ALA A 101 10.00 -18.49 11.46
CA ALA A 101 8.95 -19.48 11.28
C ALA A 101 9.53 -20.70 11.97
N GLY A 102 9.54 -20.66 13.30
CA GLY A 102 10.04 -21.74 14.13
C GLY A 102 9.39 -22.97 13.58
N THR A 103 10.22 -23.93 13.18
CA THR A 103 9.81 -25.22 12.64
C THR A 103 8.59 -25.65 13.42
N ILE A 104 7.39 -25.52 12.83
CA ILE A 104 6.18 -25.91 13.55
C ILE A 104 6.32 -27.42 13.57
N LYS A 105 6.79 -27.95 14.71
CA LYS A 105 6.90 -29.39 14.92
C LYS A 105 5.58 -29.99 14.46
N SER A 106 5.66 -31.04 13.66
CA SER A 106 4.50 -31.70 13.05
C SER A 106 3.38 -32.01 14.07
N GLU A 107 3.75 -32.29 15.32
CA GLU A 107 2.83 -32.43 16.46
C GLU A 107 1.89 -31.23 16.67
N ARG A 108 2.40 -29.99 16.51
CA ARG A 108 1.61 -28.76 16.65
C ARG A 108 0.71 -28.48 15.45
N LEU A 109 1.12 -28.89 14.25
CA LEU A 109 0.26 -28.79 13.05
C LEU A 109 -0.91 -29.78 13.13
N HIS A 110 -0.67 -30.99 13.64
CA HIS A 110 -1.71 -32.00 13.85
C HIS A 110 -2.79 -31.52 14.84
N ALA A 111 -2.38 -30.86 15.93
CA ALA A 111 -3.29 -30.32 16.93
C ALA A 111 -4.12 -29.12 16.45
N ILE A 112 -3.61 -28.30 15.53
CA ILE A 112 -4.28 -27.06 15.08
C ILE A 112 -5.13 -27.28 13.83
N PHE A 113 -4.67 -28.11 12.89
CA PHE A 113 -5.29 -28.25 11.56
C PHE A 113 -5.79 -29.66 11.24
N GLY A 114 -5.56 -30.66 12.10
CA GLY A 114 -6.04 -32.03 11.89
C GLY A 114 -5.45 -32.73 10.65
N ILE A 115 -4.37 -32.20 10.09
CA ILE A 115 -3.69 -32.77 8.93
C ILE A 115 -2.76 -33.87 9.44
N ASN A 116 -3.14 -35.12 9.18
CA ASN A 116 -2.31 -36.29 9.42
C ASN A 116 -1.50 -36.53 8.14
N GLU A 117 -0.22 -36.12 8.12
CA GLU A 117 0.67 -36.43 6.99
C GLU A 117 1.38 -37.77 7.24
N PRO A 118 0.98 -38.87 6.56
CA PRO A 118 1.57 -40.19 6.73
C PRO A 118 2.98 -40.33 6.12
N TYR A 119 3.59 -39.25 5.64
CA TYR A 119 4.88 -39.27 4.95
C TYR A 119 5.87 -38.30 5.61
N ARG A 120 6.67 -38.83 6.54
CA ARG A 120 7.89 -38.20 7.09
C ARG A 120 8.99 -38.15 6.03
N ILE A 121 8.98 -37.15 5.15
CA ILE A 121 9.91 -37.08 4.01
C ILE A 121 11.22 -36.32 4.33
N LEU A 122 11.35 -35.69 5.51
CA LEU A 122 12.51 -34.82 5.81
C LEU A 122 13.15 -35.07 7.20
N GLU A 123 13.30 -36.32 7.62
CA GLU A 123 13.96 -36.62 8.92
C GLU A 123 15.49 -36.80 8.84
N ASP A 124 16.09 -36.98 7.66
CA ASP A 124 17.53 -37.31 7.54
C ASP A 124 18.36 -36.25 6.80
N GLY A 125 18.36 -35.01 7.31
CA GLY A 125 19.36 -34.00 6.95
C GLY A 125 20.31 -33.76 8.11
N PRO A 126 21.65 -33.84 7.95
CA PRO A 126 22.58 -33.61 9.05
C PRO A 126 22.33 -32.23 9.66
N GLY A 127 21.99 -32.21 10.94
CA GLY A 127 21.72 -30.99 11.69
C GLY A 127 22.92 -30.05 11.60
N ARG A 128 22.74 -28.90 10.93
CA ARG A 128 23.77 -27.88 10.86
C ARG A 128 24.04 -27.38 12.28
N PRO A 129 25.30 -27.39 12.76
CA PRO A 129 25.60 -26.90 14.11
C PRO A 129 25.18 -25.43 14.24
N ALA A 130 24.59 -25.09 15.39
CA ALA A 130 24.10 -23.75 15.68
C ALA A 130 25.22 -22.70 15.57
N PRO A 131 24.97 -21.51 15.00
CA PRO A 131 25.99 -20.47 14.94
C PRO A 131 26.36 -19.99 16.34
N GLU A 132 27.65 -20.03 16.66
CA GLU A 132 28.21 -19.55 17.92
C GLU A 132 27.99 -18.04 18.05
N ARG A 133 27.23 -17.65 19.08
CA ARG A 133 26.94 -16.24 19.36
C ARG A 133 28.16 -15.61 20.04
N THR A 134 28.99 -14.91 19.28
CA THR A 134 29.98 -14.01 19.87
C THR A 134 29.27 -12.90 20.64
N ARG A 135 29.41 -12.91 21.96
CA ARG A 135 28.97 -11.80 22.81
C ARG A 135 29.93 -10.65 22.55
N LYS A 136 29.42 -9.51 22.06
CA LYS A 136 30.20 -8.26 22.01
C LYS A 136 30.67 -7.92 23.43
N PRO A 137 31.95 -7.54 23.62
CA PRO A 137 32.41 -7.06 24.93
C PRO A 137 31.78 -5.71 25.27
N LEU A 138 31.69 -5.44 26.58
CA LEU A 138 31.12 -4.24 27.20
C LEU A 138 31.81 -2.95 26.75
#